data_AF-A0AAN0M5M2-F1
#
_entry.id   AF-A0AAN0M5M2-F1
#
_cell.length_a   1.000
_cell.length_b   1.000
_cell.length_c   1.000
_cell.angle_alpha   90.00
_cell.angle_beta   90.00
_cell.angle_gamma   90.00
#
_symmetry.space_group_name_H-M   'P 1'
#
loop_
_entity.id
_entity.type
_entity.pdbx_description
1 polymer ?
#
loop_
_entity_poly.entity_id
_entity_poly.type
_entity_poly.pdbx_seq_one_letter_code
_entity_poly.pdbx_strand_id
1 'polypeptide(L)'
;MFKPRNAETVGNVISRLWIFIFFTLVYRDIHEMAVASTIEGILSGTYEGNPVTDAGLVAGGVVMIIFLATYVLTPILKPNLARRLNLLTPPIAVVGVFYLIPNDPDDFVLATATVVALLTIFIISFFWQTEQSKSQLNEVRHAV
;
A
#
# COMPACT_ATOMS: atom_id res chain seq x y z
N MET A 1 -8.28 13.44 -18.96
CA MET A 1 -9.36 12.48 -19.28
C MET A 1 -8.81 11.07 -19.17
N PHE A 2 -9.09 10.35 -18.08
CA PHE A 2 -8.64 8.96 -17.91
C PHE A 2 -9.45 8.07 -18.87
N LYS A 3 -8.80 7.56 -19.91
CA LYS A 3 -9.39 6.60 -20.86
C LYS A 3 -9.81 5.33 -20.09
N PRO A 4 -11.01 4.77 -20.30
CA PRO A 4 -11.41 3.54 -19.63
C PRO A 4 -10.43 2.42 -20.01
N ARG A 5 -9.62 1.98 -19.05
CA ARG A 5 -8.75 0.79 -19.19
C ARG A 5 -9.59 -0.46 -18.90
N ASN A 6 -9.29 -1.55 -19.61
CA ASN A 6 -9.81 -2.88 -19.25
C ASN A 6 -9.51 -3.15 -17.76
N ALA A 7 -10.45 -3.77 -17.04
CA ALA A 7 -10.33 -4.09 -15.61
C ALA A 7 -9.06 -4.90 -15.32
N GLU A 8 -8.69 -5.84 -16.20
CA GLU A 8 -7.45 -6.60 -16.11
C GLU A 8 -6.21 -5.69 -16.18
N THR A 9 -6.25 -4.68 -17.05
CA THR A 9 -5.18 -3.68 -17.16
C THR A 9 -5.10 -2.78 -15.92
N VAL A 10 -6.24 -2.44 -15.29
CA VAL A 10 -6.26 -1.66 -14.05
C VAL A 10 -5.68 -2.45 -12.89
N GLY A 11 -6.11 -3.70 -12.72
CA GLY A 11 -5.59 -4.59 -11.66
C GLY A 11 -4.08 -4.77 -11.77
N ASN A 12 -3.56 -5.04 -12.97
CA ASN A 12 -2.12 -5.18 -13.19
C ASN A 12 -1.33 -3.90 -12.88
N VAL A 13 -1.89 -2.72 -13.15
CA VAL A 13 -1.24 -1.44 -12.81
C VAL A 13 -1.18 -1.24 -11.30
N ILE A 14 -2.28 -1.52 -10.59
CA ILE A 14 -2.31 -1.42 -9.13
C ILE A 14 -1.32 -2.43 -8.50
N SER A 15 -1.25 -3.66 -8.99
CA SER A 15 -0.25 -4.64 -8.53
C SER A 15 1.19 -4.15 -8.72
N ARG A 16 1.50 -3.51 -9.86
CA ARG A 16 2.84 -2.91 -10.08
C ARG A 16 3.16 -1.80 -9.07
N LEU A 17 2.15 -1.05 -8.62
CA LEU A 17 2.35 -0.04 -7.58
C LEU A 17 2.55 -0.69 -6.20
N TRP A 18 1.83 -1.76 -5.88
CA TRP A 18 2.05 -2.49 -4.63
C TRP A 18 3.43 -3.14 -4.54
N ILE A 19 3.92 -3.74 -5.62
CA ILE A 19 5.27 -4.31 -5.60
C ILE A 19 6.34 -3.23 -5.52
N PHE A 20 6.12 -2.06 -6.14
CA PHE A 20 6.97 -0.88 -5.94
C PHE A 20 7.01 -0.46 -4.47
N ILE A 21 5.85 -0.35 -3.81
CA ILE A 21 5.75 -0.03 -2.38
C ILE A 21 6.50 -1.08 -1.53
N PHE A 22 6.26 -2.37 -1.80
CA PHE A 22 6.91 -3.46 -1.07
C PHE A 22 8.45 -3.36 -1.16
N PHE A 23 9.00 -3.17 -2.36
CA PHE A 23 10.43 -2.98 -2.52
C PHE A 23 10.94 -1.69 -1.91
N THR A 24 10.14 -0.62 -1.89
CA THR A 24 10.51 0.64 -1.21
C THR A 24 10.67 0.42 0.29
N LEU A 25 9.73 -0.30 0.92
CA LEU A 25 9.78 -0.63 2.34
C LEU A 25 10.95 -1.57 2.67
N VAL A 26 11.14 -2.64 1.88
CA VAL A 26 12.28 -3.56 2.08
C VAL A 26 13.61 -2.85 1.87
N TYR A 27 13.71 -1.97 0.88
CA TYR A 27 14.91 -1.17 0.67
C TYR A 27 15.18 -0.26 1.87
N ARG A 28 14.16 0.40 2.44
CA ARG A 28 14.30 1.19 3.67
C ARG A 28 14.89 0.33 4.79
N ASP A 29 14.28 -0.82 5.07
CA ASP A 29 14.72 -1.70 6.16
C ASP A 29 16.18 -2.16 5.98
N ILE A 30 16.62 -2.43 4.74
CA ILE A 30 18.01 -2.79 4.43
C ILE A 30 18.94 -1.58 4.50
N HIS A 31 18.52 -0.43 3.98
CA HIS A 31 19.29 0.81 3.97
C HIS A 31 19.61 1.26 5.40
N GLU A 32 18.63 1.16 6.30
CA GLU A 32 18.75 1.55 7.71
C GLU A 32 19.77 0.68 8.48
N MET A 33 20.05 -0.54 8.00
CA MET A 33 21.11 -1.39 8.56
C MET A 33 22.51 -0.85 8.29
N ALA A 34 22.68 0.15 7.40
CA ALA A 34 23.96 0.84 7.24
C ALA A 34 24.25 1.83 8.38
N VAL A 35 23.24 2.17 9.19
CA VAL A 35 23.36 3.12 10.31
C VAL A 35 23.72 2.37 11.59
N ALA A 36 24.83 2.77 12.23
CA ALA A 36 25.34 2.08 13.42
C ALA A 36 24.34 2.11 14.59
N SER A 37 23.67 3.25 14.82
CA SER A 37 22.68 3.39 15.89
C SER A 37 21.49 2.45 15.74
N THR A 38 21.14 2.08 14.50
CA THR A 38 20.08 1.10 14.22
C THR A 38 20.49 -0.29 14.68
N ILE A 39 21.72 -0.72 14.36
CA ILE A 39 22.26 -2.01 14.80
C ILE A 39 22.38 -2.05 16.32
N GLU A 40 22.93 -1.00 16.92
CA GLU A 40 23.07 -0.88 18.38
C GLU A 40 21.71 -0.95 19.08
N GLY A 41 20.71 -0.24 18.55
CA GLY A 41 19.34 -0.29 19.04
C GLY A 41 18.80 -1.72 19.03
N ILE A 42 18.91 -2.42 17.90
CA ILE A 42 18.41 -3.80 17.76
C ILE A 42 19.07 -4.72 18.79
N LEU A 43 20.39 -4.60 18.98
CA LEU A 43 21.14 -5.38 19.98
C LEU A 43 20.72 -5.06 21.42
N SER A 44 20.28 -3.83 21.69
CA SER A 44 19.73 -3.43 23.00
C SER A 44 18.23 -3.70 23.15
N GLY A 45 17.57 -4.31 22.16
CA GLY A 45 16.13 -4.61 22.20
C GLY A 45 15.23 -3.40 21.92
N THR A 46 15.74 -2.39 21.23
CA THR A 46 15.03 -1.15 20.87
C THR A 46 15.16 -0.85 19.38
N TYR A 47 14.26 -0.07 18.81
CA TYR A 47 14.35 0.41 17.43
C TYR A 47 13.84 1.84 17.38
N GLU A 48 14.67 2.78 16.92
CA GLU A 48 14.40 4.22 16.98
C GLU A 48 13.91 4.70 18.36
N GLY A 49 14.53 4.18 19.44
CA GLY A 49 14.16 4.52 20.83
C GLY A 49 12.90 3.83 21.37
N ASN A 50 12.17 3.04 20.55
CA ASN A 50 11.01 2.27 20.98
C ASN A 50 11.40 0.83 21.35
N PRO A 51 10.83 0.22 22.40
CA PRO A 51 11.06 -1.19 22.71
C PRO A 51 10.56 -2.10 21.60
N VAL A 52 11.40 -3.05 21.17
CA VAL A 52 10.96 -4.11 20.26
C VAL A 52 10.18 -5.14 21.08
N THR A 53 8.91 -5.34 20.74
CA THR A 53 8.02 -6.29 21.44
C THR A 53 7.59 -7.40 20.50
N ASP A 54 7.37 -8.61 21.03
CA ASP A 54 6.86 -9.75 20.25
C ASP A 54 5.54 -9.41 19.54
N ALA A 55 4.64 -8.70 20.25
CA ALA A 55 3.38 -8.25 19.68
C ALA A 55 3.56 -7.27 18.51
N GLY A 56 4.51 -6.33 18.65
CA GLY A 56 4.86 -5.39 17.58
C GLY A 56 5.43 -6.10 16.36
N LEU A 57 6.33 -7.07 16.55
CA LEU A 57 6.90 -7.87 15.47
C LEU A 57 5.83 -8.69 14.73
N VAL A 58 4.92 -9.33 15.47
CA VAL A 58 3.80 -10.08 14.87
C VAL A 58 2.87 -9.14 14.10
N ALA A 59 2.52 -7.99 14.67
CA ALA A 59 1.65 -7.01 14.02
C ALA A 59 2.28 -6.50 12.72
N GLY A 60 3.57 -6.12 12.74
CA GLY A 60 4.31 -5.69 11.56
C GLY A 60 4.35 -6.77 10.48
N GLY A 61 4.66 -8.02 10.86
CA GLY A 61 4.65 -9.16 9.93
C GLY A 61 3.29 -9.41 9.28
N VAL A 62 2.20 -9.36 10.05
CA VAL A 62 0.83 -9.52 9.52
C VAL A 62 0.49 -8.40 8.53
N VAL A 63 0.83 -7.14 8.85
CA VAL A 63 0.59 -5.99 7.95
C VAL A 63 1.33 -6.19 6.62
N MET A 64 2.60 -6.62 6.66
CA MET A 64 3.37 -6.88 5.45
C MET A 64 2.79 -8.03 4.60
N ILE A 65 2.30 -9.09 5.24
CA ILE A 65 1.60 -10.18 4.56
C ILE A 65 0.33 -9.65 3.86
N ILE A 66 -0.42 -8.75 4.50
CA ILE A 66 -1.61 -8.14 3.90
C ILE A 66 -1.25 -7.33 2.64
N PHE A 67 -0.15 -6.57 2.66
CA PHE A 67 0.30 -5.81 1.48
C PHE A 67 0.72 -6.74 0.33
N LEU A 68 1.48 -7.80 0.64
CA LEU A 68 1.90 -8.78 -0.35
C LEU A 68 0.71 -9.58 -0.91
N ALA A 69 -0.24 -9.95 -0.05
CA ALA A 69 -1.49 -10.57 -0.48
C ALA A 69 -2.28 -9.62 -1.38
N THR A 70 -2.34 -8.32 -1.05
CA THR A 70 -3.02 -7.32 -1.88
C THR A 70 -2.39 -7.20 -3.26
N TYR A 71 -1.06 -7.23 -3.34
CA TYR A 71 -0.32 -7.29 -4.61
C TYR A 71 -0.77 -8.48 -5.48
N VAL A 72 -0.78 -9.69 -4.91
CA VAL A 72 -1.11 -10.95 -5.62
C VAL A 72 -2.58 -11.04 -5.98
N LEU A 73 -3.47 -10.60 -5.09
CA LEU A 73 -4.91 -10.79 -5.23
C LEU A 73 -5.56 -9.76 -6.17
N THR A 74 -5.02 -8.55 -6.26
CA THR A 74 -5.63 -7.47 -7.05
C THR A 74 -5.96 -7.82 -8.52
N PRO A 75 -5.13 -8.54 -9.29
CA PRO A 75 -5.44 -8.91 -10.67
C PRO A 75 -6.30 -10.17 -10.77
N ILE A 76 -6.39 -10.98 -9.71
CA ILE A 76 -7.10 -12.27 -9.67
C ILE A 76 -8.56 -12.08 -9.24
N LEU A 77 -8.81 -11.15 -8.33
CA LEU A 77 -10.13 -10.93 -7.75
C LEU A 77 -11.09 -10.30 -8.76
N LYS A 78 -12.40 -10.57 -8.57
CA LYS A 78 -13.46 -9.88 -9.31
C LYS A 78 -13.31 -8.35 -9.15
N PRO A 79 -13.57 -7.53 -10.19
CA PRO A 79 -13.30 -6.08 -10.15
C PRO A 79 -13.88 -5.35 -8.93
N ASN A 80 -15.09 -5.72 -8.49
CA ASN A 80 -15.72 -5.15 -7.30
C ASN A 80 -14.92 -5.41 -6.01
N LEU A 81 -14.40 -6.63 -5.84
CA LEU A 81 -13.67 -7.00 -4.64
C LEU A 81 -12.25 -6.45 -4.67
N ALA A 82 -11.58 -6.50 -5.83
CA ALA A 82 -10.28 -5.87 -6.03
C ALA A 82 -10.33 -4.37 -5.74
N ARG A 83 -11.39 -3.68 -6.20
CA ARG A 83 -11.61 -2.26 -5.90
C ARG A 83 -11.74 -2.00 -4.41
N ARG A 84 -12.57 -2.76 -3.69
CA ARG A 84 -12.78 -2.59 -2.24
C ARG A 84 -11.48 -2.81 -1.46
N LEU A 85 -10.76 -3.88 -1.79
CA LEU A 85 -9.46 -4.18 -1.20
C LEU A 85 -8.52 -2.98 -1.36
N ASN A 86 -8.39 -2.45 -2.58
CA ASN A 86 -7.50 -1.32 -2.87
C ASN A 86 -8.03 0.07 -2.48
N LEU A 87 -9.24 0.16 -1.95
CA LEU A 87 -9.73 1.37 -1.26
C LEU A 87 -9.41 1.34 0.24
N LEU A 88 -9.32 0.14 0.85
CA LEU A 88 -9.13 -0.04 2.28
C LEU A 88 -7.66 -0.19 2.67
N THR A 89 -6.88 -0.95 1.89
CA THR A 89 -5.49 -1.24 2.24
C THR A 89 -4.58 0.00 2.19
N PRO A 90 -4.67 0.93 1.21
CA PRO A 90 -3.75 2.07 1.18
C PRO A 90 -3.84 3.00 2.40
N PRO A 91 -5.02 3.38 2.92
CA PRO A 91 -5.12 4.13 4.17
C PRO A 91 -4.44 3.43 5.35
N ILE A 92 -4.58 2.11 5.47
CA ILE A 92 -3.92 1.31 6.52
C ILE A 92 -2.39 1.37 6.34
N ALA A 93 -1.91 1.28 5.10
CA ALA A 93 -0.48 1.38 4.81
C ALA A 93 0.11 2.75 5.13
N VAL A 94 -0.64 3.83 4.89
CA VAL A 94 -0.20 5.18 5.29
C VAL A 94 0.02 5.28 6.80
N VAL A 95 -0.87 4.68 7.61
CA VAL A 95 -0.67 4.63 9.08
C VAL A 95 0.62 3.89 9.44
N GLY A 96 0.93 2.80 8.73
CA GLY A 96 2.19 2.07 8.92
C GLY A 96 3.44 2.89 8.57
N VAL A 97 3.41 3.64 7.46
CA VAL A 97 4.53 4.50 7.03
C VAL A 97 4.86 5.57 8.07
N PHE A 98 3.86 6.09 8.77
CA PHE A 98 4.04 7.13 9.79
C PHE A 98 4.01 6.60 11.23
N TYR A 99 4.04 5.27 11.43
CA TYR A 99 4.13 4.69 12.76
C TYR A 99 5.44 5.08 13.46
N LEU A 100 6.52 5.12 12.67
CA LEU A 100 7.80 5.71 13.03
C LEU A 100 7.96 6.98 12.18
N ILE A 101 8.13 8.12 12.85
CA ILE A 101 8.18 9.41 12.17
C ILE A 101 9.52 9.51 11.43
N PRO A 102 9.52 9.78 10.10
CA PRO A 102 10.74 10.06 9.35
C PRO A 102 11.61 11.10 10.04
N ASN A 103 12.89 10.78 10.29
CA ASN A 103 13.80 11.68 10.99
C ASN A 103 14.95 12.18 10.11
N ASP A 104 15.34 11.41 9.10
CA ASP A 104 16.46 11.74 8.21
C ASP A 104 16.03 11.96 6.74
N PRO A 105 16.84 12.65 5.91
CA PRO A 105 16.44 13.03 4.55
C PRO A 105 16.01 11.86 3.65
N ASP A 106 16.64 10.70 3.78
CA ASP A 106 16.32 9.48 3.04
C ASP A 106 15.00 8.86 3.49
N ASP A 107 14.69 8.87 4.78
CA ASP A 107 13.36 8.48 5.29
C ASP A 107 12.27 9.33 4.65
N PHE A 108 12.45 10.66 4.57
CA PHE A 108 11.48 11.54 3.93
C PHE A 108 11.27 11.22 2.44
N VAL A 109 12.35 10.90 1.73
CA VAL A 109 12.28 10.53 0.30
C VAL A 109 11.50 9.23 0.13
N LEU A 110 11.84 8.20 0.92
CA LEU A 110 11.20 6.87 0.84
C LEU A 110 9.73 6.93 1.28
N ALA A 111 9.43 7.66 2.37
CA ALA A 111 8.06 7.88 2.84
C ALA A 111 7.22 8.63 1.80
N THR A 112 7.77 9.69 1.19
CA THR A 112 7.08 10.46 0.15
C THR A 112 6.77 9.60 -1.07
N ALA A 113 7.75 8.84 -1.57
CA ALA A 113 7.56 7.93 -2.70
C ALA A 113 6.48 6.89 -2.41
N THR A 114 6.49 6.33 -1.20
CA THR A 114 5.50 5.35 -0.74
C THR A 114 4.10 5.96 -0.67
N VAL A 115 3.95 7.13 -0.05
CA VAL A 115 2.65 7.82 0.10
C VAL A 115 2.08 8.22 -1.27
N VAL A 116 2.92 8.70 -2.20
CA VAL A 116 2.48 9.02 -3.57
C VAL A 116 1.96 7.78 -4.28
N ALA A 117 2.63 6.64 -4.15
CA ALA A 117 2.17 5.38 -4.73
C ALA A 117 0.86 4.91 -4.10
N LEU A 118 0.73 4.97 -2.77
CA LEU A 118 -0.50 4.61 -2.05
C LEU A 118 -1.68 5.51 -2.44
N LEU A 119 -1.47 6.82 -2.53
CA LEU A 119 -2.47 7.78 -2.98
C LEU A 119 -2.89 7.49 -4.43
N THR A 120 -1.93 7.16 -5.29
CA THR A 120 -2.21 6.77 -6.68
C THR A 120 -3.07 5.51 -6.75
N ILE A 121 -2.79 4.48 -5.95
CA ILE A 121 -3.61 3.27 -5.86
C ILE A 121 -5.03 3.63 -5.40
N PHE A 122 -5.15 4.45 -4.35
CA PHE A 122 -6.44 4.86 -3.82
C PHE A 122 -7.27 5.60 -4.87
N ILE A 123 -6.68 6.57 -5.56
CA ILE A 123 -7.33 7.35 -6.63
C ILE A 123 -7.78 6.43 -7.77
N ILE A 124 -6.90 5.57 -8.28
CA ILE A 124 -7.25 4.63 -9.36
C ILE A 124 -8.40 3.72 -8.93
N SER A 125 -8.38 3.22 -7.70
CA SER A 125 -9.42 2.35 -7.15
C SER A 125 -10.72 3.10 -6.91
N PHE A 126 -10.67 4.36 -6.49
CA PHE A 126 -11.85 5.21 -6.30
C PHE A 126 -12.59 5.41 -7.62
N PHE A 127 -11.87 5.73 -8.69
CA PHE A 127 -12.42 5.93 -10.03
C PHE A 127 -12.60 4.65 -10.85
N TRP A 128 -12.26 3.47 -10.31
CA TRP A 128 -12.45 2.20 -11.00
C TRP A 128 -13.95 1.89 -11.14
N GLN A 129 -14.50 2.16 -12.32
CA GLN A 129 -15.88 1.80 -12.67
C GLN A 129 -15.99 0.29 -12.90
N THR A 130 -16.87 -0.34 -12.12
CA THR A 130 -17.13 -1.77 -12.20
C THR A 130 -18.44 -2.04 -12.94
N GLU A 131 -18.69 -3.30 -13.33
CA GLU A 131 -19.91 -3.69 -14.05
C GLU A 131 -21.21 -3.32 -13.30
N GLN A 132 -21.20 -3.29 -11.96
CA GLN A 132 -22.32 -2.79 -11.16
C GLN A 132 -22.56 -1.28 -11.34
N SER A 133 -21.48 -0.49 -11.46
CA SER A 133 -21.61 0.94 -11.72
C SER A 133 -22.19 1.19 -13.12
N LYS A 134 -21.85 0.34 -14.10
CA LYS A 134 -22.40 0.42 -15.45
C LYS A 134 -23.87 0.01 -15.53
N SER A 135 -24.28 -1.03 -14.80
CA SER A 135 -25.69 -1.46 -14.78
C SER A 135 -26.60 -0.40 -14.15
N GLN A 136 -26.18 0.21 -13.03
CA GLN A 136 -26.92 1.30 -12.38
C GLN A 136 -27.02 2.55 -13.26
N LEU A 137 -25.95 2.92 -13.95
CA LEU A 137 -25.97 4.05 -14.90
C LEU A 137 -26.92 3.80 -16.08
N ASN A 138 -26.98 2.56 -16.59
CA ASN A 138 -27.91 2.21 -17.66
C ASN A 138 -29.37 2.22 -17.19
N GLU A 139 -29.68 1.70 -16.00
CA GLU A 139 -31.03 1.77 -15.43
C GLU A 139 -31.51 3.22 -15.26
N VAL A 140 -30.67 4.11 -14.71
CA VAL A 140 -30.99 5.54 -14.59
C VAL A 140 -31.21 6.19 -15.96
N ARG A 141 -30.40 5.83 -16.97
CA ARG A 141 -30.54 6.38 -18.32
C ARG A 141 -31.78 5.88 -19.07
N HIS A 142 -32.32 4.73 -18.70
CA HIS A 142 -33.55 4.18 -19.28
C HIS A 142 -34.82 4.60 -18.52
N ALA A 143 -34.66 5.23 -17.35
CA ALA A 143 -35.77 5.76 -16.53
C ALA A 143 -36.08 7.25 -16.78
N VAL A 144 -35.32 7.92 -17.66
CA VAL A 144 -35.49 9.33 -18.10
C VAL A 144 -35.85 9.36 -19.57
#